data_AF-A0A2E9XKE6-F1
#
_entry.id   AF-A0A2E9XKE6-F1
#
_cell.length_a   1.000
_cell.length_b   1.000
_cell.length_c   1.000
_cell.angle_alpha   90.00
_cell.angle_beta   90.00
_cell.angle_gamma   90.00
#
_symmetry.space_group_name_H-M   'P 1'
#
loop_
_entity.id
_entity.type
_entity.pdbx_description
1 polymer ?
#
loop_
_entity_poly.entity_id
_entity_poly.type
_entity_poly.pdbx_seq_one_letter_code
_entity_poly.pdbx_strand_id
1 'polypeptide(L)'
;MKIKTVLLMLISAISLACAAVSVDKEERHAKALDTNNDYLKKTSKSELGYWSMRDCKLLSDGVGEMVAITGYLLEESGEMRDSGKEERSDEMFDAAERTSAVSANLAATFSAFCK
;
A
#
# COMPACT_ATOMS: atom_id res chain seq x y z
N MET A 1 27.92 -6.88 -26.51
CA MET A 1 26.63 -6.13 -26.47
C MET A 1 25.44 -7.03 -26.84
N LYS A 2 25.04 -8.03 -26.02
CA LYS A 2 23.93 -8.95 -26.38
C LYS A 2 23.01 -9.44 -25.23
N ILE A 3 23.16 -8.93 -24.00
CA ILE A 3 22.31 -9.33 -22.85
C ILE A 3 21.36 -8.20 -22.42
N LYS A 4 21.87 -6.97 -22.25
CA LYS A 4 21.04 -5.80 -21.88
C LYS A 4 19.87 -5.53 -22.85
N THR A 5 20.06 -5.80 -24.15
CA THR A 5 19.00 -5.67 -25.16
C THR A 5 17.95 -6.77 -25.13
N VAL A 6 18.25 -7.96 -24.59
CA VAL A 6 17.25 -9.03 -24.43
C VAL A 6 16.35 -8.73 -23.23
N LEU A 7 16.92 -8.22 -22.14
CA LEU A 7 16.17 -7.85 -20.94
C LEU A 7 15.19 -6.68 -21.20
N LEU A 8 15.58 -5.67 -21.99
CA LEU A 8 14.67 -4.58 -22.39
C LEU A 8 13.50 -5.04 -23.26
N MET A 9 13.68 -6.07 -24.10
CA MET A 9 12.64 -6.57 -25.01
C MET A 9 11.61 -7.49 -24.32
N LEU A 10 11.88 -7.94 -23.09
CA LEU A 10 10.94 -8.74 -22.30
C LEU A 10 9.94 -7.89 -21.49
N ILE A 11 10.23 -6.60 -21.28
CA ILE A 11 9.39 -5.69 -20.47
C ILE A 11 8.25 -5.09 -21.31
N SER A 12 8.37 -5.05 -22.65
CA SER A 12 7.38 -4.44 -23.54
C SER A 12 6.17 -5.33 -23.90
N ALA A 13 6.06 -6.54 -23.33
CA ALA A 13 5.05 -7.54 -23.71
C ALA A 13 3.93 -7.75 -22.68
N ILE A 14 3.83 -6.93 -21.63
CA ILE A 14 2.71 -6.95 -20.66
C ILE A 14 1.83 -5.70 -20.86
N SER A 15 1.22 -5.63 -22.04
CA SER A 15 0.28 -4.57 -22.43
C SER A 15 -0.86 -5.13 -23.29
N LEU A 16 -1.53 -6.19 -22.82
CA LEU A 16 -2.81 -6.65 -23.37
C LEU A 16 -3.62 -7.43 -22.31
N ALA A 17 -4.95 -7.36 -22.40
CA ALA A 17 -5.96 -8.02 -21.55
C ALA A 17 -6.23 -7.41 -20.15
N CYS A 18 -6.90 -6.25 -20.12
CA CYS A 18 -7.87 -5.90 -19.08
C CYS A 18 -8.99 -4.98 -19.61
N ALA A 19 -9.79 -5.50 -20.55
CA ALA A 19 -11.10 -4.96 -20.89
C ALA A 19 -11.98 -6.11 -21.43
N ALA A 20 -13.26 -6.12 -21.03
CA ALA A 20 -14.28 -7.10 -21.42
C ALA A 20 -14.05 -8.57 -20.97
N VAL A 21 -14.32 -8.83 -19.68
CA VAL A 21 -15.15 -9.99 -19.31
C VAL A 21 -16.50 -9.45 -18.84
N SER A 22 -17.56 -10.16 -19.19
CA SER A 22 -18.95 -9.74 -19.13
C SER A 22 -19.50 -9.55 -17.72
N VAL A 23 -20.53 -8.71 -17.64
CA VAL A 23 -21.51 -8.72 -16.55
C VAL A 23 -22.04 -10.13 -16.41
N ASP A 24 -21.81 -10.75 -15.25
CA ASP A 24 -22.62 -11.88 -14.81
C ASP A 24 -23.60 -11.43 -13.73
N LYS A 25 -24.81 -11.94 -13.82
CA LYS A 25 -26.01 -11.38 -13.18
C LYS A 25 -26.59 -12.43 -12.25
N GLU A 26 -25.97 -12.61 -11.09
CA GLU A 26 -26.46 -13.58 -10.12
C GLU A 26 -27.70 -13.05 -9.38
N GLU A 27 -28.65 -13.95 -9.13
CA GLU A 27 -30.05 -13.58 -8.97
C GLU A 27 -30.48 -13.21 -7.54
N ARG A 28 -31.63 -12.53 -7.50
CA ARG A 28 -32.32 -12.13 -6.27
C ARG A 28 -32.76 -13.36 -5.47
N HIS A 29 -32.24 -13.52 -4.27
CA HIS A 29 -32.99 -14.16 -3.17
C HIS A 29 -33.47 -13.11 -2.18
N ALA A 30 -34.54 -12.41 -2.55
CA ALA A 30 -35.33 -11.64 -1.61
C ALA A 30 -36.10 -12.60 -0.69
N LYS A 31 -35.82 -12.55 0.62
CA LYS A 31 -36.75 -12.99 1.67
C LYS A 31 -37.09 -11.80 2.56
N ALA A 32 -38.22 -11.16 2.26
CA ALA A 32 -39.10 -10.67 3.32
C ALA A 32 -39.69 -11.91 4.04
N LEU A 33 -40.10 -11.87 5.30
CA LEU A 33 -40.62 -10.74 6.08
C LEU A 33 -40.26 -10.91 7.58
N ASP A 34 -40.41 -9.79 8.30
CA ASP A 34 -40.65 -9.67 9.75
C ASP A 34 -39.44 -9.81 10.71
N THR A 35 -39.35 -9.07 11.84
CA THR A 35 -40.24 -8.01 12.39
C THR A 35 -39.43 -6.91 13.10
N ASN A 36 -39.97 -5.68 13.20
CA ASN A 36 -39.65 -4.65 14.22
C ASN A 36 -38.19 -4.50 14.71
N ASN A 37 -37.31 -3.84 13.94
CA ASN A 37 -36.23 -3.02 14.54
C ASN A 37 -35.71 -1.92 13.60
N ASP A 38 -36.47 -0.82 13.48
CA ASP A 38 -36.12 0.35 12.65
C ASP A 38 -35.06 1.28 13.30
N TYR A 39 -34.38 0.83 14.37
CA TYR A 39 -33.41 1.63 15.14
C TYR A 39 -31.94 1.26 14.89
N LEU A 40 -31.66 0.29 14.01
CA LEU A 40 -30.31 -0.07 13.59
C LEU A 40 -30.16 0.00 12.06
N LYS A 41 -30.44 1.18 11.49
CA LYS A 41 -29.83 1.58 10.22
C LYS A 41 -28.31 1.66 10.42
N LYS A 42 -27.64 0.52 10.24
CA LYS A 42 -26.19 0.39 10.33
C LYS A 42 -25.55 1.17 9.19
N THR A 43 -25.24 2.43 9.45
CA THR A 43 -24.53 3.33 8.53
C THR A 43 -23.32 2.60 7.93
N SER A 44 -23.23 2.59 6.60
CA SER A 44 -22.15 1.91 5.90
C SER A 44 -20.80 2.54 6.24
N LYS A 45 -19.72 1.75 6.15
CA LYS A 45 -18.37 2.26 6.44
C LYS A 45 -18.02 3.49 5.60
N SER A 46 -18.44 3.51 4.33
CA SER A 46 -18.31 4.65 3.41
C SER A 46 -19.11 5.89 3.83
N GLU A 47 -20.34 5.74 4.34
CA GLU A 47 -21.13 6.87 4.87
C GLU A 47 -20.52 7.46 6.15
N LEU A 48 -19.70 6.67 6.87
CA LEU A 48 -18.90 7.13 8.03
C LEU A 48 -17.53 7.71 7.62
N GLY A 49 -17.23 7.81 6.32
CA GLY A 49 -15.95 8.34 5.81
C GLY A 49 -14.78 7.36 5.85
N TYR A 50 -14.99 6.09 6.19
CA TYR A 50 -13.95 5.06 6.10
C TYR A 50 -13.69 4.66 4.65
N TRP A 51 -12.43 4.33 4.36
CA TRP A 51 -11.97 3.94 3.03
C TRP A 51 -12.39 2.50 2.68
N SER A 52 -12.27 2.13 1.41
CA SER A 52 -12.52 0.74 1.01
C SER A 52 -11.43 -0.19 1.54
N MET A 53 -11.77 -1.47 1.73
CA MET A 53 -10.80 -2.49 2.15
C MET A 53 -9.62 -2.61 1.17
N ARG A 54 -9.83 -2.29 -0.12
CA ARG A 54 -8.76 -2.27 -1.14
C ARG A 54 -7.76 -1.15 -0.86
N ASP A 55 -8.25 0.07 -0.65
CA ASP A 55 -7.40 1.24 -0.44
C ASP A 55 -6.66 1.14 0.89
N CYS A 56 -7.33 0.61 1.92
CA CYS A 56 -6.71 0.26 3.20
C CYS A 56 -5.60 -0.77 3.05
N LYS A 57 -5.78 -1.83 2.25
CA LYS A 57 -4.72 -2.79 1.98
C LYS A 57 -3.53 -2.16 1.25
N LEU A 58 -3.78 -1.37 0.21
CA LEU A 58 -2.73 -0.65 -0.52
C LEU A 58 -1.93 0.27 0.41
N LEU A 59 -2.62 0.98 1.31
CA LEU A 59 -1.99 1.82 2.31
C LEU A 59 -1.15 1.01 3.31
N SER A 60 -1.65 -0.12 3.83
CA SER A 60 -0.88 -0.97 4.75
C SER A 60 0.33 -1.64 4.08
N ASP A 61 0.21 -2.03 2.81
CA ASP A 61 1.31 -2.60 2.04
C ASP A 61 2.43 -1.55 1.86
N GLY A 62 2.06 -0.32 1.47
CA GLY A 62 2.99 0.81 1.32
C GLY A 62 3.63 1.27 2.64
N VAL A 63 2.91 1.20 3.78
CA VAL A 63 3.52 1.40 5.11
C VAL A 63 4.64 0.39 5.35
N GLY A 64 4.38 -0.89 5.06
CA GLY A 64 5.37 -1.97 5.21
C GLY A 64 6.59 -1.80 4.30
N GLU A 65 6.38 -1.39 3.04
CA GLU A 65 7.46 -1.08 2.10
C GLU A 65 8.35 0.07 2.62
N MET A 66 7.75 1.15 3.13
CA MET A 66 8.50 2.27 3.70
C MET A 66 9.27 1.89 4.98
N VAL A 67 8.75 0.96 5.81
CA VAL A 67 9.51 0.40 6.95
C VAL A 67 10.72 -0.40 6.45
N ALA A 68 10.55 -1.22 5.40
CA ALA A 68 11.65 -2.00 4.83
C ALA A 68 12.76 -1.10 4.24
N ILE A 69 12.38 -0.05 3.50
CA ILE A 69 13.31 0.96 2.97
C ILE A 69 14.03 1.70 4.11
N THR A 70 13.32 2.04 5.19
CA THR A 70 13.92 2.66 6.39
C THR A 70 14.99 1.74 7.00
N GLY A 71 14.70 0.44 7.13
CA GLY A 71 15.64 -0.55 7.65
C GLY A 71 16.91 -0.65 6.80
N TYR A 72 16.76 -0.74 5.48
CA TYR A 72 17.87 -0.78 4.53
C TYR A 72 18.77 0.48 4.62
N LEU A 73 18.17 1.67 4.70
CA LEU A 73 18.92 2.93 4.81
C LEU A 73 19.69 3.04 6.15
N LEU A 74 19.16 2.48 7.25
CA LEU A 74 19.88 2.41 8.52
C LEU A 74 21.05 1.42 8.48
N GLU A 75 20.90 0.29 7.77
CA GLU A 75 21.97 -0.70 7.55
C GLU A 75 23.13 -0.09 6.75
N GLU A 76 22.84 0.51 5.59
CA GLU A 76 23.82 1.24 4.76
C GLU A 76 24.47 2.40 5.54
N SER A 77 23.71 3.16 6.34
CA SER A 77 24.26 4.20 7.21
C SER A 77 25.29 3.64 8.19
N GLY A 78 25.03 2.47 8.79
CA GLY A 78 25.97 1.75 9.65
C GLY A 78 27.24 1.34 8.91
N GLU A 79 27.12 0.69 7.75
CA GLU A 79 28.28 0.28 6.94
C GLU A 79 29.14 1.46 6.47
N MET A 80 28.52 2.61 6.16
CA MET A 80 29.25 3.83 5.81
C MET A 80 30.02 4.39 7.02
N ARG A 81 29.44 4.33 8.23
CA ARG A 81 30.10 4.74 9.48
C ARG A 81 31.31 3.85 9.78
N ASP A 82 31.11 2.54 9.77
CA ASP A 82 32.14 1.55 10.07
C ASP A 82 33.30 1.58 9.04
N SER A 83 33.04 2.09 7.83
CA SER A 83 34.05 2.34 6.80
C SER A 83 34.62 3.78 6.79
N GLY A 84 34.32 4.59 7.80
CA GLY A 84 34.89 5.92 8.02
C GLY A 84 34.36 7.02 7.09
N LYS A 85 33.18 6.83 6.50
CA LYS A 85 32.54 7.74 5.53
C LYS A 85 31.40 8.52 6.18
N GLU A 86 31.72 9.27 7.23
CA GLU A 86 30.72 9.94 8.10
C GLU A 86 29.67 10.73 7.33
N GLU A 87 30.07 11.60 6.38
CA GLU A 87 29.14 12.39 5.54
C GLU A 87 28.10 11.51 4.82
N ARG A 88 28.49 10.32 4.33
CA ARG A 88 27.58 9.38 3.66
C ARG A 88 26.78 8.52 4.64
N SER A 89 27.28 8.32 5.86
CA SER A 89 26.51 7.73 6.95
C SER A 89 25.36 8.65 7.35
N ASP A 90 25.66 9.95 7.51
CA ASP A 90 24.70 11.00 7.82
C ASP A 90 23.65 11.13 6.70
N GLU A 91 24.04 11.21 5.42
CA GLU A 91 23.11 11.22 4.27
C GLU A 91 22.09 10.07 4.30
N MET A 92 22.54 8.85 4.60
CA MET A 92 21.69 7.66 4.66
C MET A 92 20.81 7.64 5.92
N PHE A 93 21.32 8.12 7.05
CA PHE A 93 20.53 8.28 8.28
C PHE A 93 19.41 9.30 8.11
N ASP A 94 19.72 10.45 7.50
CA ASP A 94 18.79 11.49 7.08
C ASP A 94 17.68 10.95 6.17
N ALA A 95 18.05 10.09 5.21
CA ALA A 95 17.10 9.42 4.33
C ALA A 95 16.22 8.41 5.09
N ALA A 96 16.77 7.68 6.05
CA ALA A 96 16.03 6.77 6.91
C ALA A 96 15.01 7.52 7.79
N GLU A 97 15.41 8.63 8.42
CA GLU A 97 14.51 9.46 9.24
C GLU A 97 13.31 9.95 8.43
N ARG A 98 13.56 10.50 7.22
CA ARG A 98 12.51 11.00 6.32
C ARG A 98 11.56 9.87 5.88
N THR A 99 12.10 8.72 5.51
CA THR A 99 11.32 7.53 5.13
C THR A 99 10.44 7.04 6.29
N SER A 100 11.01 6.99 7.49
CA SER A 100 10.32 6.63 8.74
C SER A 100 9.16 7.57 9.06
N ALA A 101 9.39 8.88 8.95
CA ALA A 101 8.35 9.90 9.17
C ALA A 101 7.19 9.77 8.17
N VAL A 102 7.48 9.47 6.89
CA VAL A 102 6.42 9.17 5.90
C VAL A 102 5.66 7.90 6.27
N SER A 103 6.35 6.81 6.65
CA SER A 103 5.69 5.57 7.09
C SER A 103 4.77 5.79 8.29
N ALA A 104 5.22 6.55 9.29
CA ALA A 104 4.42 6.90 10.47
C ALA A 104 3.15 7.71 10.10
N ASN A 105 3.26 8.67 9.19
CA ASN A 105 2.11 9.45 8.70
C ASN A 105 1.10 8.59 7.91
N LEU A 106 1.59 7.63 7.12
CA LEU A 106 0.74 6.67 6.42
C LEU A 106 0.03 5.69 7.39
N ALA A 107 0.71 5.25 8.45
CA ALA A 107 0.13 4.42 9.52
C ALA A 107 -0.92 5.19 10.35
N ALA A 108 -0.71 6.49 10.60
CA ALA A 108 -1.71 7.36 11.20
C ALA A 108 -2.93 7.53 10.28
N THR A 109 -2.71 7.70 8.97
CA THR A 109 -3.78 7.74 7.95
C THR A 109 -4.60 6.45 7.95
N PHE A 110 -3.94 5.28 8.01
CA PHE A 110 -4.63 3.99 8.13
C PHE A 110 -5.49 3.95 9.40
N SER A 111 -4.94 4.32 10.55
CA SER A 111 -5.66 4.33 11.83
C SER A 111 -6.90 5.25 11.85
N ALA A 112 -6.87 6.34 11.07
CA ALA A 112 -7.99 7.26 10.93
C ALA A 112 -9.11 6.70 10.02
N PHE A 113 -8.75 6.17 8.85
CA PHE A 113 -9.70 5.86 7.78
C PHE A 113 -10.01 4.36 7.58
N CYS A 114 -9.27 3.46 8.22
CA CYS A 114 -9.38 2.01 8.02
C CYS A 114 -9.80 1.29 9.31
N LYS A 115 -11.12 1.29 9.56
CA LYS A 115 -11.79 0.53 10.63
C LYS A 115 -12.79 -0.46 10.04
#